data_AF-A0A2V4AV38-F1
#
_entry.id   AF-A0A2V4AV38-F1
#
_cell.length_a   1.000
_cell.length_b   1.000
_cell.length_c   1.000
_cell.angle_alpha   90.00
_cell.angle_beta   90.00
_cell.angle_gamma   90.00
#
_symmetry.space_group_name_H-M   'P 1'
#
loop_
_entity.id
_entity.type
_entity.pdbx_description
1 polymer ?
#
loop_
_entity_poly.entity_id
_entity_poly.type
_entity_poly.pdbx_seq_one_letter_code
_entity_poly.pdbx_strand_id
1 'polypeptide(L)'
;MRLASVNRKLVLTLVALTALGWGACQWWNAAFRDLKDRRDLLSLTAPLPWENGELRVPDAVRHEDDADASASPLRFDVVYRRGPDTEDGPVIHYAMHHMEDGNTFEDIAGCGAKAVRSCTTVGDAETLAITHDTHNSDPGLALYRDLGDLVVSVSGEPGHVDSRLLRHVLDHTHRPADAELLELLRPPGYQTDWS
;
A
#
# COMPACT_ATOMS: atom_id res chain seq x y z
N MET A 1 -33.33 -14.35 -58.22
CA MET A 1 -33.09 -14.20 -56.76
C MET A 1 -33.36 -12.76 -56.37
N ARG A 2 -34.47 -12.47 -55.68
CA ARG A 2 -34.74 -11.14 -55.11
C ARG A 2 -34.11 -11.10 -53.73
N LEU A 3 -33.06 -10.31 -53.56
CA LEU A 3 -32.54 -9.95 -52.23
C LEU A 3 -33.67 -9.25 -51.47
N ALA A 4 -34.08 -9.83 -50.35
CA ALA A 4 -35.06 -9.23 -49.46
C ALA A 4 -34.58 -7.81 -49.09
N SER A 5 -35.42 -6.80 -49.31
CA SER A 5 -35.12 -5.44 -48.85
C SER A 5 -35.16 -5.44 -47.34
N VAL A 6 -33.97 -5.48 -46.73
CA VAL A 6 -33.83 -5.39 -45.28
C VAL A 6 -34.46 -4.07 -44.83
N ASN A 7 -35.46 -4.16 -43.97
CA ASN A 7 -36.23 -3.01 -43.53
C ASN A 7 -35.35 -2.13 -42.64
N ARG A 8 -34.81 -1.04 -43.20
CA ARG A 8 -33.80 -0.16 -42.57
C ARG A 8 -34.22 0.33 -41.18
N LYS A 9 -35.52 0.50 -40.95
CA LYS A 9 -36.09 0.84 -39.63
C LYS A 9 -35.84 -0.27 -38.60
N LEU A 10 -36.03 -1.52 -38.99
CA LEU A 10 -35.86 -2.68 -38.11
C LEU A 10 -34.38 -2.88 -37.73
N VAL A 11 -33.47 -2.63 -38.68
CA VAL A 11 -32.02 -2.64 -38.41
C VAL A 11 -31.64 -1.53 -37.43
N LEU A 12 -32.12 -0.31 -37.63
CA LEU A 12 -31.84 0.82 -36.73
C LEU A 12 -32.39 0.55 -35.32
N THR A 13 -33.58 0.00 -35.19
CA THR A 13 -34.14 -0.38 -33.88
C THR A 13 -33.30 -1.45 -33.21
N LEU A 14 -32.84 -2.46 -33.96
CA LEU A 14 -32.02 -3.52 -33.41
C LEU A 14 -30.66 -2.99 -32.92
N VAL A 15 -30.01 -2.12 -33.69
CA VAL A 15 -28.76 -1.46 -33.32
C VAL A 15 -28.95 -0.55 -32.10
N ALA A 16 -30.05 0.19 -32.03
CA ALA A 16 -30.35 1.02 -30.86
C ALA A 16 -30.58 0.18 -29.60
N LEU A 17 -31.30 -0.94 -29.71
CA LEU A 17 -31.53 -1.85 -28.59
C LEU A 17 -30.25 -2.54 -28.13
N THR A 18 -29.38 -2.97 -29.04
CA THR A 18 -28.08 -3.56 -28.64
C THR A 18 -27.17 -2.52 -27.99
N ALA A 19 -27.12 -1.28 -28.49
CA ALA A 19 -26.34 -0.20 -27.89
C ALA A 19 -26.85 0.15 -26.47
N LEU A 20 -28.17 0.25 -26.28
CA LEU A 20 -28.78 0.50 -24.97
C LEU A 20 -28.57 -0.67 -24.00
N GLY A 21 -28.74 -1.91 -24.47
CA GLY A 21 -28.50 -3.11 -23.67
C GLY A 21 -27.04 -3.23 -23.24
N TRP A 22 -26.08 -2.91 -24.13
CA TRP A 22 -24.66 -2.92 -23.80
C TRP A 22 -24.30 -1.80 -22.82
N GLY A 23 -24.81 -0.59 -23.02
CA GLY A 23 -24.62 0.53 -22.10
C GLY A 23 -25.15 0.24 -20.69
N ALA A 24 -26.35 -0.34 -20.58
CA ALA A 24 -26.93 -0.74 -19.31
C ALA A 24 -26.11 -1.84 -18.61
N CYS A 25 -25.61 -2.82 -19.35
CA CYS A 25 -24.75 -3.89 -18.82
C CYS A 25 -23.41 -3.35 -18.32
N GLN A 26 -22.76 -2.45 -19.06
CA GLN A 26 -21.51 -1.80 -18.65
C GLN A 26 -21.70 -0.97 -17.38
N TRP A 27 -22.79 -0.21 -17.30
CA TRP A 27 -23.11 0.58 -16.12
C TRP A 27 -23.38 -0.30 -14.89
N TRP A 28 -24.16 -1.37 -15.06
CA TRP A 28 -24.42 -2.33 -13.98
C TRP A 28 -23.14 -2.98 -13.46
N ASN A 29 -22.25 -3.40 -14.36
CA ASN A 29 -20.96 -3.98 -13.99
C ASN A 29 -20.02 -2.97 -13.31
N ALA A 30 -20.08 -1.69 -13.69
CA ALA A 30 -19.32 -0.64 -13.01
C ALA A 30 -19.85 -0.39 -11.59
N ALA A 31 -21.16 -0.22 -11.43
CA ALA A 31 -21.79 -0.01 -10.13
C ALA A 31 -21.58 -1.19 -9.17
N PHE A 32 -21.65 -2.42 -9.69
CA PHE A 32 -21.40 -3.62 -8.89
C PHE A 32 -19.94 -3.70 -8.41
N ARG A 33 -18.98 -3.37 -9.29
CA ARG A 33 -17.56 -3.31 -8.93
C ARG A 33 -17.29 -2.28 -7.84
N ASP A 34 -17.82 -1.07 -7.99
CA ASP A 34 -17.71 0.00 -7.00
C ASP A 34 -18.22 -0.42 -5.61
N LEU A 35 -19.38 -1.06 -5.55
CA LEU A 35 -19.93 -1.58 -4.28
C LEU A 35 -19.04 -2.67 -3.65
N LYS A 36 -18.46 -3.55 -4.47
CA LYS A 36 -17.54 -4.60 -4.00
C LYS A 36 -16.25 -3.97 -3.45
N ASP A 37 -15.68 -3.04 -4.21
CA ASP A 37 -14.45 -2.34 -3.87
C ASP A 37 -14.60 -1.58 -2.56
N ARG A 38 -15.69 -0.84 -2.38
CA ARG A 38 -15.99 -0.16 -1.12
C ARG A 38 -16.12 -1.14 0.06
N ARG A 39 -16.80 -2.27 -0.15
CA ARG A 39 -16.99 -3.29 0.91
C ARG A 39 -15.66 -3.88 1.35
N ASP A 40 -14.83 -4.26 0.39
CA ASP A 40 -13.57 -4.93 0.67
C ASP A 40 -12.58 -3.95 1.29
N LEU A 41 -12.56 -2.68 0.85
CA LEU A 41 -11.74 -1.67 1.51
C LEU A 41 -12.12 -1.50 2.97
N LEU A 42 -13.42 -1.36 3.26
CA LEU A 42 -13.92 -1.30 4.64
C LEU A 42 -13.53 -2.54 5.44
N SER A 43 -13.58 -3.73 4.84
CA SER A 43 -13.20 -4.97 5.52
C SER A 43 -11.70 -5.08 5.76
N LEU A 44 -10.88 -4.61 4.82
CA LEU A 44 -9.42 -4.67 4.88
C LEU A 44 -8.87 -3.68 5.89
N THR A 45 -9.50 -2.51 6.03
CA THR A 45 -9.06 -1.47 6.98
C THR A 45 -9.81 -1.50 8.32
N ALA A 46 -10.87 -2.31 8.46
CA ALA A 46 -11.63 -2.45 9.72
C ALA A 46 -10.80 -2.71 10.99
N PRO A 47 -9.65 -3.42 10.95
CA PRO A 47 -8.82 -3.59 12.13
C PRO A 47 -8.13 -2.31 12.60
N LEU A 48 -7.87 -1.37 11.70
CA LEU A 48 -7.08 -0.18 12.00
C LEU A 48 -7.86 0.78 12.91
N PRO A 49 -7.19 1.46 13.84
CA PRO A 49 -7.83 2.47 14.68
C PRO A 49 -8.04 3.82 13.95
N TRP A 50 -7.60 3.94 12.70
CA TRP A 50 -7.60 5.17 11.91
C TRP A 50 -8.62 5.16 10.78
N GLU A 51 -9.09 6.34 10.39
CA GLU A 51 -9.88 6.48 9.17
C GLU A 51 -8.98 6.36 7.93
N ASN A 52 -9.52 5.89 6.80
CA ASN A 52 -8.75 5.77 5.55
C ASN A 52 -8.06 7.10 5.13
N GLY A 53 -8.67 8.26 5.44
CA GLY A 53 -8.08 9.58 5.16
C GLY A 53 -6.88 9.96 6.05
N GLU A 54 -6.64 9.20 7.11
CA GLU A 54 -5.52 9.40 8.04
C GLU A 54 -4.30 8.57 7.64
N LEU A 55 -4.49 7.54 6.81
CA LEU A 55 -3.41 6.73 6.26
C LEU A 55 -2.45 7.57 5.41
N ARG A 56 -1.18 7.17 5.42
CA ARG A 56 -0.10 7.79 4.65
C ARG A 56 0.66 6.71 3.90
N VAL A 57 0.97 6.98 2.64
CA VAL A 57 1.75 6.10 1.76
C VAL A 57 2.91 6.92 1.18
N PRO A 58 4.14 6.38 1.10
CA PRO A 58 5.24 7.08 0.45
C PRO A 58 5.07 7.27 -1.07
N ASP A 59 5.33 8.49 -1.56
CA ASP A 59 5.41 8.84 -2.98
C ASP A 59 6.70 8.32 -3.65
N ALA A 60 7.78 8.25 -2.85
CA ALA A 60 9.15 8.19 -3.35
C ALA A 60 9.56 6.81 -3.87
N VAL A 61 8.87 5.74 -3.49
CA VAL A 61 9.26 4.35 -3.82
C VAL A 61 8.36 3.80 -4.93
N ARG A 62 8.40 4.45 -6.09
CA ARG A 62 7.54 4.11 -7.23
C ARG A 62 8.10 2.97 -8.06
N HIS A 63 7.76 1.76 -7.64
CA HIS A 63 7.46 0.67 -8.57
C HIS A 63 6.08 0.13 -8.18
N GLU A 64 5.03 0.65 -8.84
CA GLU A 64 3.61 0.31 -8.59
C GLU A 64 3.37 -1.22 -8.68
N ASP A 65 4.25 -1.95 -9.37
CA ASP A 65 4.21 -3.40 -9.52
C ASP A 65 4.93 -4.20 -8.41
N ASP A 66 5.58 -3.54 -7.44
CA ASP A 66 6.41 -4.19 -6.41
C ASP A 66 6.10 -3.75 -4.96
N ALA A 67 4.93 -3.13 -4.72
CA ALA A 67 4.48 -2.72 -3.39
C ALA A 67 3.30 -3.56 -2.91
N ASP A 68 3.39 -4.08 -1.69
CA ASP A 68 2.26 -4.71 -0.99
C ASP A 68 2.03 -4.01 0.35
N ALA A 69 0.77 -3.88 0.76
CA ALA A 69 0.42 -3.37 2.08
C ALA A 69 -0.30 -4.42 2.93
N SER A 70 -0.26 -4.21 4.25
CA SER A 70 -1.07 -4.97 5.19
C SER A 70 -1.62 -4.08 6.30
N ALA A 71 -2.80 -4.44 6.80
CA ALA A 71 -3.48 -3.75 7.86
C ALA A 71 -3.74 -4.71 9.03
N SER A 72 -3.36 -4.29 10.23
CA SER A 72 -3.56 -5.03 11.47
C SER A 72 -4.06 -4.09 12.57
N PRO A 73 -4.56 -4.60 13.71
CA PRO A 73 -5.00 -3.74 14.80
C PRO A 73 -3.95 -2.77 15.34
N LEU A 74 -2.66 -3.06 15.12
CA LEU A 74 -1.55 -2.33 15.72
C LEU A 74 -0.80 -1.44 14.72
N ARG A 75 -0.91 -1.73 13.42
CA ARG A 75 -0.14 -1.05 12.39
C ARG A 75 -0.70 -1.20 10.97
N PHE A 76 -0.35 -0.23 10.15
CA PHE A 76 -0.45 -0.27 8.70
C PHE A 76 0.96 -0.32 8.12
N ASP A 77 1.25 -1.34 7.32
CA ASP A 77 2.55 -1.57 6.71
C ASP A 77 2.46 -1.44 5.19
N VAL A 78 3.49 -0.87 4.58
CA VAL A 78 3.74 -0.90 3.13
C VAL A 78 5.16 -1.39 2.89
N VAL A 79 5.31 -2.45 2.12
CA VAL A 79 6.60 -3.06 1.77
C VAL A 79 6.83 -2.89 0.28
N TYR A 80 7.89 -2.17 -0.07
CA TYR A 80 8.35 -2.02 -1.44
C TYR A 80 9.49 -2.99 -1.68
N ARG A 81 9.25 -4.02 -2.50
CA ARG A 81 10.20 -5.11 -2.76
C ARG A 81 11.37 -4.70 -3.66
N ARG A 82 11.27 -3.55 -4.33
CA ARG A 82 12.35 -2.94 -5.13
C ARG A 82 12.44 -1.48 -4.74
N GLY A 83 13.59 -1.06 -4.23
CA GLY A 83 13.84 0.33 -3.83
C GLY A 83 13.69 1.32 -5.00
N PRO A 84 13.67 2.63 -4.73
CA PRO A 84 13.22 3.65 -5.68
C PRO A 84 14.07 3.83 -6.95
N ASP A 85 15.31 3.32 -6.97
CA ASP A 85 16.30 3.68 -7.98
C ASP A 85 16.86 2.50 -8.80
N THR A 86 16.67 1.23 -8.41
CA THR A 86 17.26 0.07 -9.10
C THR A 86 16.48 -1.24 -8.92
N GLU A 87 16.52 -2.12 -9.93
CA GLU A 87 15.99 -3.50 -9.86
C GLU A 87 16.58 -4.33 -8.70
N ASP A 88 17.80 -3.98 -8.26
CA ASP A 88 18.53 -4.55 -7.11
C ASP A 88 18.54 -3.61 -5.87
N GLY A 89 17.61 -2.65 -5.79
CA GLY A 89 17.53 -1.67 -4.70
C GLY A 89 17.11 -2.29 -3.37
N PRO A 90 17.37 -1.62 -2.23
CA PRO A 90 16.92 -2.13 -0.93
C PRO A 90 15.39 -2.20 -0.89
N VAL A 91 14.86 -3.27 -0.30
CA VAL A 91 13.50 -3.35 0.19
C VAL A 91 13.28 -2.22 1.19
N ILE A 92 12.25 -1.41 0.96
CA ILE A 92 11.84 -0.35 1.88
C ILE A 92 10.58 -0.80 2.59
N HIS A 93 10.61 -0.85 3.92
CA HIS A 93 9.44 -1.10 4.74
C HIS A 93 9.05 0.20 5.44
N TYR A 94 7.83 0.64 5.17
CA TYR A 94 7.18 1.78 5.81
C TYR A 94 6.09 1.27 6.74
N ALA A 95 6.04 1.76 7.97
CA ALA A 95 4.99 1.39 8.91
C ALA A 95 4.47 2.58 9.70
N MET A 96 3.16 2.61 9.90
CA MET A 96 2.48 3.52 10.81
C MET A 96 2.03 2.74 12.05
N HIS A 97 2.23 3.30 13.24
CA HIS A 97 1.86 2.71 14.53
C HIS A 97 1.12 3.73 15.39
N HIS A 98 0.25 3.25 16.27
CA HIS A 98 -0.35 4.10 17.30
C HIS A 98 0.59 4.19 18.51
N MET A 99 0.70 5.37 19.12
CA MET A 99 1.67 5.60 20.21
C MET A 99 1.37 4.85 21.51
N GLU A 100 0.14 4.37 21.74
CA GLU A 100 -0.23 3.70 23.00
C GLU A 100 0.55 2.42 23.28
N ASP A 101 1.23 1.83 22.29
CA ASP A 101 1.86 0.52 22.45
C ASP A 101 3.22 0.52 23.15
N GLY A 102 3.85 1.69 23.39
CA GLY A 102 5.11 1.82 24.15
C GLY A 102 6.34 1.05 23.61
N ASN A 103 6.14 0.18 22.63
CA ASN A 103 7.08 -0.78 22.06
C ASN A 103 7.31 -0.54 20.55
N THR A 104 7.10 0.68 20.06
CA THR A 104 7.14 1.09 18.64
C THR A 104 8.49 0.91 17.93
N PHE A 105 9.52 0.37 18.59
CA PHE A 105 10.89 0.28 18.09
C PHE A 105 11.37 -1.16 17.79
N GLU A 106 10.54 -2.19 18.00
CA GLU A 106 10.99 -3.59 17.92
C GLU A 106 10.96 -4.20 16.49
N ASP A 107 10.51 -3.48 15.47
CA ASP A 107 10.25 -4.04 14.13
C ASP A 107 11.48 -4.24 13.21
N ILE A 108 12.70 -3.88 13.65
CA ILE A 108 13.91 -3.96 12.80
C ILE A 108 14.70 -5.27 13.02
N ALA A 109 14.19 -6.21 13.82
CA ALA A 109 14.93 -7.42 14.17
C ALA A 109 14.03 -8.65 14.05
N GLY A 110 14.33 -9.50 13.07
CA GLY A 110 13.67 -10.80 12.93
C GLY A 110 13.88 -11.70 14.17
N CYS A 111 13.12 -12.81 14.24
CA CYS A 111 13.17 -13.75 15.37
C CYS A 111 14.62 -14.21 15.67
N GLY A 112 15.16 -13.83 16.84
CA GLY A 112 16.48 -14.27 17.33
C GLY A 112 17.66 -13.32 17.02
N ALA A 113 17.41 -12.22 16.32
CA ALA A 113 18.41 -11.18 16.07
C ALA A 113 18.75 -10.38 17.34
N LYS A 114 20.02 -9.99 17.50
CA LYS A 114 20.44 -9.03 18.53
C LYS A 114 20.46 -7.64 17.93
N ALA A 115 19.46 -6.82 18.26
CA ALA A 115 19.44 -5.42 17.85
C ALA A 115 20.40 -4.57 18.71
N VAL A 116 21.33 -3.84 18.08
CA VAL A 116 22.18 -2.86 18.76
C VAL A 116 21.62 -1.46 18.56
N ARG A 117 20.66 -1.07 19.41
CA ARG A 117 19.98 0.23 19.30
C ARG A 117 20.92 1.40 19.65
N SER A 118 21.37 2.13 18.64
CA SER A 118 21.94 3.47 18.84
C SER A 118 20.86 4.51 18.57
N CYS A 119 20.23 5.05 19.62
CA CYS A 119 19.27 6.16 19.47
C CYS A 119 20.05 7.44 19.26
N THR A 120 20.07 7.95 18.05
CA THR A 120 20.55 9.31 17.79
C THR A 120 19.41 10.14 17.23
N THR A 121 19.17 11.31 17.84
CA THR A 121 18.21 12.28 17.34
C THR A 121 18.82 12.93 16.11
N VAL A 122 18.12 12.92 14.97
CA VAL A 122 18.67 13.41 13.70
C VAL A 122 18.01 14.71 13.19
N GLY A 123 17.23 15.37 14.05
CA GLY A 123 16.45 16.59 13.73
C GLY A 123 14.95 16.33 13.76
N ASP A 124 14.11 17.37 13.70
CA ASP A 124 12.66 17.31 13.41
C ASP A 124 11.83 16.21 14.12
N ALA A 125 12.11 15.95 15.40
CA ALA A 125 11.48 14.88 16.20
C ALA A 125 11.71 13.45 15.65
N GLU A 126 12.79 13.26 14.89
CA GLU A 126 13.20 11.99 14.33
C GLU A 126 14.23 11.26 15.20
N THR A 127 14.07 9.95 15.30
CA THR A 127 15.02 9.04 15.95
C THR A 127 15.57 8.03 14.94
N LEU A 128 16.89 8.01 14.78
CA LEU A 128 17.57 7.00 13.99
C LEU A 128 17.83 5.76 14.86
N ALA A 129 17.56 4.58 14.32
CA ALA A 129 17.94 3.29 14.90
C ALA A 129 18.74 2.49 13.87
N ILE A 130 19.81 1.86 14.34
CA ILE A 130 20.71 1.07 13.49
C ILE A 130 20.72 -0.35 14.05
N THR A 131 20.60 -1.35 13.19
CA THR A 131 20.75 -2.76 13.56
C THR A 131 22.05 -3.29 12.96
N HIS A 132 22.99 -3.69 13.82
CA HIS A 132 24.27 -4.30 13.43
C HIS A 132 24.34 -5.76 13.90
N ASP A 133 25.06 -6.59 13.14
CA ASP A 133 25.52 -7.94 13.54
C ASP A 133 24.42 -8.91 13.98
N THR A 134 23.54 -9.21 13.03
CA THR A 134 22.52 -10.23 13.17
C THR A 134 23.03 -11.52 12.55
N HIS A 135 23.36 -12.53 13.37
CA HIS A 135 23.82 -13.83 12.88
C HIS A 135 22.79 -14.57 12.00
N ASN A 136 21.55 -14.07 11.93
CA ASN A 136 20.39 -14.67 11.28
C ASN A 136 19.49 -13.67 10.51
N SER A 137 19.88 -12.40 10.38
CA SER A 137 19.19 -11.41 9.53
C SER A 137 20.20 -10.46 8.90
N ASP A 138 19.78 -9.65 7.93
CA ASP A 138 20.67 -8.63 7.36
C ASP A 138 20.73 -7.39 8.27
N PRO A 139 21.88 -6.70 8.34
CA PRO A 139 21.97 -5.42 9.04
C PRO A 139 21.08 -4.39 8.34
N GLY A 140 20.36 -3.61 9.13
CA GLY A 140 19.36 -2.65 8.66
C GLY A 140 19.50 -1.28 9.31
N LEU A 141 18.91 -0.28 8.65
CA LEU A 141 18.76 1.08 9.18
C LEU A 141 17.27 1.41 9.24
N ALA A 142 16.82 2.04 10.32
CA ALA A 142 15.48 2.59 10.40
C ALA A 142 15.47 4.03 10.92
N LEU A 143 14.51 4.80 10.43
CA LEU A 143 14.22 6.16 10.89
C LEU A 143 12.78 6.21 11.41
N TYR A 144 12.62 6.73 12.61
CA TYR A 144 11.33 6.92 13.28
C TYR A 144 11.00 8.40 13.35
N ARG A 145 9.74 8.76 13.13
CA ARG A 145 9.21 10.11 13.32
C ARG A 145 7.96 10.06 14.17
N ASP A 146 7.98 10.81 15.26
CA ASP A 146 6.80 11.04 16.11
C ASP A 146 5.92 12.12 15.48
N LEU A 147 4.64 11.79 15.25
CA LEU A 147 3.62 12.68 14.69
C LEU A 147 2.48 12.97 15.68
N GLY A 148 2.65 12.68 16.97
CA GLY A 148 1.74 13.06 18.06
C GLY A 148 0.82 11.93 18.53
N ASP A 149 -0.07 11.41 17.68
CA ASP A 149 -0.87 10.21 17.94
C ASP A 149 -0.30 8.98 17.22
N LEU A 150 0.55 9.24 16.23
CA LEU A 150 1.17 8.26 15.35
C LEU A 150 2.68 8.28 15.51
N VAL A 151 3.28 7.10 15.39
CA VAL A 151 4.70 6.95 15.09
C VAL A 151 4.82 6.33 13.73
N VAL A 152 5.62 6.96 12.87
CA VAL A 152 5.95 6.43 11.56
C VAL A 152 7.38 5.90 11.60
N SER A 153 7.58 4.72 11.02
CA SER A 153 8.91 4.15 10.81
C SER A 153 9.15 3.88 9.33
N VAL A 154 10.40 4.02 8.91
CA VAL A 154 10.87 3.53 7.62
C VAL A 154 12.17 2.79 7.84
N SER A 155 12.30 1.61 7.27
CA SER A 155 13.52 0.80 7.30
C SER A 155 13.91 0.34 5.90
N GLY A 156 15.18 -0.06 5.75
CA GLY A 156 15.71 -0.55 4.48
C GLY A 156 16.61 -1.79 4.65
N GLU A 157 16.39 -2.80 3.79
CA GLU A 157 17.07 -4.11 3.80
C GLU A 157 17.23 -4.71 2.38
N PRO A 158 18.22 -5.57 2.09
CA PRO A 158 19.43 -5.84 2.85
C PRO A 158 20.51 -4.76 2.55
N GLY A 159 21.36 -4.45 3.53
CA GLY A 159 22.53 -3.59 3.33
C GLY A 159 22.40 -2.17 3.88
N HIS A 160 23.50 -1.42 3.85
CA HIS A 160 23.55 -0.06 4.40
C HIS A 160 22.76 0.91 3.52
N VAL A 161 21.51 1.13 3.88
CA VAL A 161 20.67 2.19 3.32
C VAL A 161 21.09 3.54 3.90
N ASP A 162 21.15 4.59 3.06
CA ASP A 162 21.46 5.95 3.53
C ASP A 162 20.26 6.53 4.31
N SER A 163 20.51 7.04 5.51
CA SER A 163 19.55 7.84 6.29
C SER A 163 18.86 8.96 5.50
N ARG A 164 19.52 9.53 4.49
CA ARG A 164 18.93 10.55 3.61
C ARG A 164 17.82 9.99 2.73
N LEU A 165 17.97 8.74 2.25
CA LEU A 165 16.93 8.07 1.50
C LEU A 165 15.71 7.81 2.39
N LEU A 166 15.94 7.27 3.59
CA LEU A 166 14.88 7.03 4.58
C LEU A 166 14.14 8.33 4.93
N ARG A 167 14.87 9.43 5.16
CA ARG A 167 14.26 10.74 5.37
C ARG A 167 13.45 11.21 4.17
N HIS A 168 13.96 11.03 2.96
CA HIS A 168 13.23 11.39 1.74
C HIS A 168 11.90 10.65 1.64
N VAL A 169 11.85 9.35 1.95
CA VAL A 169 10.62 8.54 1.99
C VAL A 169 9.63 9.10 3.02
N LEU A 170 10.09 9.48 4.22
CA LEU A 170 9.22 10.07 5.25
C LEU A 170 8.69 11.46 4.87
N ASP A 171 9.51 12.26 4.20
CA ASP A 171 9.15 13.63 3.78
C ASP A 171 8.17 13.66 2.61
N HIS A 172 8.09 12.58 1.84
CA HIS A 172 7.26 12.48 0.64
C HIS A 172 6.23 11.37 0.84
N THR A 173 5.21 11.68 1.64
CA THR A 173 4.04 10.82 1.84
C THR A 173 2.77 11.54 1.45
N HIS A 174 1.81 10.80 0.90
CA HIS A 174 0.49 11.32 0.51
C HIS A 174 -0.64 10.57 1.21
N ARG A 175 -1.85 11.14 1.12
CA ARG A 175 -3.10 10.45 1.46
C ARG A 175 -3.50 9.57 0.28
N PRO A 176 -3.52 8.23 0.42
CA PRO A 176 -3.88 7.37 -0.69
C PRO A 176 -5.37 7.51 -1.02
N ALA A 177 -5.69 7.31 -2.29
CA ALA A 177 -7.09 7.16 -2.70
C ALA A 177 -7.61 5.75 -2.33
N ASP A 178 -8.92 5.58 -2.21
CA ASP A 178 -9.54 4.27 -1.95
C ASP A 178 -9.10 3.19 -2.97
N ALA A 179 -8.95 3.56 -4.24
CA ALA A 179 -8.48 2.67 -5.29
C ALA A 179 -7.03 2.22 -5.08
N GLU A 180 -6.16 3.12 -4.61
CA GLU A 180 -4.76 2.83 -4.32
C GLU A 180 -4.63 1.90 -3.11
N LEU A 181 -5.40 2.16 -2.04
CA LEU A 181 -5.43 1.27 -0.89
C LEU A 181 -5.90 -0.14 -1.28
N LEU A 182 -6.92 -0.24 -2.14
CA LEU A 182 -7.40 -1.52 -2.64
C LEU A 182 -6.37 -2.26 -3.47
N GLU A 183 -5.59 -1.54 -4.29
CA GLU A 183 -4.50 -2.12 -5.08
C GLU A 183 -3.40 -2.67 -4.18
N LEU A 184 -2.95 -1.88 -3.21
CA LEU A 184 -1.91 -2.27 -2.25
C LEU A 184 -2.33 -3.44 -1.33
N LEU A 185 -3.60 -3.46 -0.89
CA LEU A 185 -4.11 -4.45 0.07
C LEU A 185 -4.64 -5.72 -0.60
N ARG A 186 -4.87 -5.72 -1.93
CA ARG A 186 -5.29 -6.90 -2.70
C ARG A 186 -4.22 -7.33 -3.71
N PRO A 187 -3.08 -7.89 -3.26
CA PRO A 187 -2.04 -8.35 -4.17
C PRO A 187 -2.55 -9.47 -5.11
N PRO A 188 -1.84 -9.76 -6.22
CA PRO A 188 -2.21 -10.81 -7.15
C PRO A 188 -2.47 -12.16 -6.44
N GLY A 189 -3.64 -12.75 -6.67
CA GLY A 189 -4.05 -14.00 -6.03
C GLY A 189 -4.85 -13.82 -4.73
N TYR A 190 -5.09 -12.60 -4.29
CA TYR A 190 -6.04 -12.31 -3.21
C TYR A 190 -7.45 -12.81 -3.57
N GLN A 191 -7.96 -13.76 -2.79
CA GLN A 191 -9.33 -14.28 -2.92
C GLN A 191 -10.17 -13.81 -1.73
N THR A 192 -11.38 -13.33 -2.04
CA THR A 192 -12.45 -13.10 -1.06
C THR A 192 -13.47 -14.23 -1.14
N ASP A 193 -14.37 -14.32 -0.16
CA ASP A 193 -15.47 -15.31 -0.10
C ASP A 193 -16.44 -15.32 -1.31
N TRP A 194 -16.21 -14.45 -2.30
CA TRP A 194 -17.00 -14.27 -3.52
C TRP A 194 -16.13 -14.29 -4.79
N SER A 195 -15.00 -15.00 -4.76
CA SER A 195 -14.09 -15.22 -5.90
C SER A 195 -14.49 -16.42 -6.74
#